data_AF-A0AAI9R877-F1
#
_entry.id   AF-A0AAI9R877-F1
#
_cell.length_a   1.000
_cell.length_b   1.000
_cell.length_c   1.000
_cell.angle_alpha   90.00
_cell.angle_beta   90.00
_cell.angle_gamma   90.00
#
_symmetry.space_group_name_H-M   'P 1'
#
loop_
_entity.id
_entity.type
_entity.pdbx_description
1 polymer ?
#
loop_
_entity_poly.entity_id
_entity_poly.type
_entity_poly.pdbx_seq_one_letter_code
_entity_poly.pdbx_strand_id
1 'polypeptide(L)'
;MQKRRRSKAVPKDIFGNAPKPVASKKEVVKQPQPSKPLPPPTPAPVPEIKDEEESPVIEDKVPESTEEITQSPDEDVIQSQILGVTKRKSIGLQPRQEESVDDSSANVVSDKAQELIDESKLRAKSEEVRKKAVIEPVKIPTIPGEVPKPKPPTPKFRRRKNSFQPAARAKRLDRSRHMEYKYEVRGLLVDIGVEEEHRSNVLGTMWAKGERQNTAEAKEFLESKHSEGILTEEQYNRLCDVIDRYTVRR
;
A
#
# COMPACT_ATOMS: atom_id res chain seq x y z
N MET A 1 16.11 0.88 -47.44
CA MET A 1 17.11 0.50 -46.42
C MET A 1 16.41 0.03 -45.14
N GLN A 2 16.48 -1.26 -44.80
CA GLN A 2 15.88 -1.80 -43.57
C GLN A 2 16.72 -1.40 -42.35
N LYS A 3 16.11 -0.71 -41.37
CA LYS A 3 16.75 -0.35 -40.10
C LYS A 3 16.99 -1.63 -39.28
N ARG A 4 18.25 -2.07 -39.19
CA ARG A 4 18.66 -3.20 -38.35
C ARG A 4 18.36 -2.86 -36.88
N ARG A 5 17.54 -3.68 -36.22
CA ARG A 5 17.22 -3.54 -34.79
C ARG A 5 18.51 -3.79 -33.98
N ARG A 6 18.74 -3.00 -32.93
CA ARG A 6 19.88 -3.20 -32.01
C ARG A 6 19.72 -4.54 -31.27
N SER A 7 20.84 -5.23 -31.02
CA SER A 7 20.88 -6.45 -30.22
C SER A 7 20.41 -6.17 -28.79
N LYS A 8 19.68 -7.13 -28.19
CA LYS A 8 19.20 -7.01 -26.81
C LYS A 8 20.35 -7.30 -25.84
N ALA A 9 20.31 -6.67 -24.68
CA ALA A 9 21.32 -6.85 -23.63
C ALA A 9 21.28 -8.28 -23.07
N VAL A 10 22.46 -8.85 -22.82
CA VAL A 10 22.64 -10.16 -22.19
C VAL A 10 22.19 -10.09 -20.72
N PRO A 11 21.42 -11.07 -20.22
CA PRO A 11 20.96 -11.07 -18.83
C PRO A 11 22.13 -11.14 -17.85
N LYS A 12 21.95 -10.49 -16.69
CA LYS A 12 22.93 -10.50 -15.60
C LYS A 12 23.00 -11.91 -15.02
N ASP A 13 24.17 -12.52 -15.07
CA ASP A 13 24.41 -13.80 -14.42
C ASP A 13 24.54 -13.61 -12.90
N ILE A 14 23.71 -14.31 -12.15
CA ILE A 14 23.56 -14.18 -10.69
C ILE A 14 24.27 -15.34 -9.96
N PHE A 15 24.81 -16.32 -10.71
CA PHE A 15 25.39 -17.54 -10.14
C PHE A 15 26.92 -17.65 -10.32
N GLY A 16 27.57 -16.66 -10.93
CA GLY A 16 29.00 -16.65 -11.18
C GLY A 16 29.79 -15.66 -10.32
N ASN A 17 30.77 -16.15 -9.57
CA ASN A 17 31.73 -15.36 -8.82
C ASN A 17 32.66 -14.59 -9.80
N ALA A 18 32.43 -13.29 -9.99
CA ALA A 18 33.24 -12.45 -10.88
C ALA A 18 33.70 -11.14 -10.19
N PRO A 19 34.91 -10.64 -10.50
CA PRO A 19 35.54 -9.52 -9.80
C PRO A 19 34.87 -8.18 -10.14
N LYS A 20 34.92 -7.25 -9.18
CA LYS A 20 34.31 -5.91 -9.25
C LYS A 20 34.87 -5.09 -10.43
N PRO A 21 34.03 -4.38 -11.21
CA PRO A 21 34.50 -3.50 -12.27
C PRO A 21 35.05 -2.18 -11.72
N VAL A 22 36.20 -1.79 -12.26
CA VAL A 22 36.91 -0.53 -12.05
C VAL A 22 36.12 0.62 -12.71
N ALA A 23 36.02 1.74 -11.99
CA ALA A 23 35.36 2.96 -12.44
C ALA A 23 36.11 3.66 -13.58
N SER A 24 35.38 4.44 -14.38
CA SER A 24 35.94 5.65 -14.99
C SER A 24 34.86 6.74 -15.07
N LYS A 25 35.17 7.86 -14.41
CA LYS A 25 34.44 9.13 -14.45
C LYS A 25 34.65 9.80 -15.81
N LYS A 26 33.68 10.61 -16.26
CA LYS A 26 33.95 11.89 -16.90
C LYS A 26 32.76 12.85 -16.69
N GLU A 27 33.07 13.97 -16.04
CA GLU A 27 32.27 15.20 -16.02
C GLU A 27 32.21 15.80 -17.43
N VAL A 28 31.04 16.29 -17.83
CA VAL A 28 30.93 17.44 -18.74
C VAL A 28 29.75 18.31 -18.26
N VAL A 29 30.12 19.51 -17.83
CA VAL A 29 29.28 20.68 -17.55
C VAL A 29 28.55 21.12 -18.82
N LYS A 30 27.25 21.48 -18.73
CA LYS A 30 26.62 22.43 -19.66
C LYS A 30 25.49 23.21 -18.97
N GLN A 31 25.62 24.53 -19.04
CA GLN A 31 24.66 25.57 -18.63
C GLN A 31 23.33 25.49 -19.43
N PRO A 32 22.24 26.08 -18.91
CA PRO A 32 20.92 26.10 -19.55
C PRO A 32 20.82 27.25 -20.57
N GLN A 33 19.90 27.14 -21.55
CA GLN A 33 19.13 28.17 -22.30
C GLN A 33 18.65 27.59 -23.66
N PRO A 34 17.65 28.15 -24.37
CA PRO A 34 16.35 28.68 -23.96
C PRO A 34 15.18 28.01 -24.73
N SER A 35 13.95 28.40 -24.37
CA SER A 35 12.66 27.98 -24.91
C SER A 35 12.52 28.10 -26.43
N LYS A 36 11.87 27.10 -27.05
CA LYS A 36 11.29 27.21 -28.40
C LYS A 36 9.76 26.97 -28.35
N PRO A 37 8.97 27.73 -29.11
CA PRO A 37 7.52 27.81 -28.99
C PRO A 37 6.79 26.61 -29.62
N LEU A 38 5.60 26.30 -29.08
CA LEU A 38 4.67 25.30 -29.60
C LEU A 38 4.09 25.72 -30.98
N PRO A 39 3.82 24.77 -31.89
CA PRO A 39 3.10 25.03 -33.12
C PRO A 39 1.58 25.23 -32.87
N PRO A 40 0.88 26.01 -33.72
CA PRO A 40 -0.53 26.34 -33.54
C PRO A 40 -1.48 25.14 -33.81
N PRO A 41 -2.64 25.06 -33.14
CA PRO A 41 -3.61 24.00 -33.37
C PRO A 41 -4.39 24.20 -34.67
N THR A 42 -4.56 23.10 -35.40
CA THR A 42 -5.40 22.97 -36.60
C THR A 42 -6.89 22.97 -36.18
N PRO A 43 -7.80 23.66 -36.90
CA PRO A 43 -9.23 23.65 -36.55
C PRO A 43 -9.89 22.33 -36.97
N ALA A 44 -10.67 21.75 -36.04
CA ALA A 44 -11.55 20.60 -36.28
C ALA A 44 -12.88 21.06 -36.93
N PRO A 45 -13.55 20.19 -37.71
CA PRO A 45 -14.76 20.55 -38.45
C PRO A 45 -16.00 20.58 -37.57
N VAL A 46 -16.88 21.53 -37.88
CA VAL A 46 -18.20 21.80 -37.30
C VAL A 46 -19.19 20.68 -37.69
N PRO A 47 -20.00 20.12 -36.76
CA PRO A 47 -21.20 19.38 -37.13
C PRO A 47 -22.38 20.34 -37.35
N GLU A 48 -23.02 20.15 -38.49
CA GLU A 48 -24.10 20.91 -39.10
C GLU A 48 -25.45 20.64 -38.40
N ILE A 49 -26.17 21.72 -38.10
CA ILE A 49 -27.50 21.77 -37.52
C ILE A 49 -28.53 21.50 -38.63
N LYS A 50 -29.48 20.60 -38.39
CA LYS A 50 -30.76 20.54 -39.12
C LYS A 50 -31.89 20.26 -38.12
N ASP A 51 -32.67 21.30 -37.86
CA ASP A 51 -34.04 21.23 -37.36
C ASP A 51 -34.98 20.77 -38.49
N GLU A 52 -35.98 19.95 -38.15
CA GLU A 52 -37.36 20.12 -38.66
C GLU A 52 -38.34 19.27 -37.82
N GLU A 53 -39.51 19.86 -37.61
CA GLU A 53 -40.62 19.49 -36.73
C GLU A 53 -41.34 18.18 -37.08
N GLU A 54 -41.96 17.53 -36.08
CA GLU A 54 -43.44 17.49 -35.92
C GLU A 54 -43.86 16.53 -34.79
N SER A 55 -44.76 17.01 -33.93
CA SER A 55 -45.55 16.22 -32.98
C SER A 55 -46.66 15.42 -33.71
N PRO A 56 -47.20 14.32 -33.12
CA PRO A 56 -48.44 14.53 -32.36
C PRO A 56 -48.64 13.63 -31.11
N VAL A 57 -49.26 14.27 -30.12
CA VAL A 57 -50.26 13.80 -29.13
C VAL A 57 -50.77 12.36 -29.26
N ILE A 58 -50.67 11.56 -28.19
CA ILE A 58 -51.66 10.53 -27.78
C ILE A 58 -51.75 10.48 -26.25
N GLU A 59 -53.00 10.45 -25.78
CA GLU A 59 -53.52 10.43 -24.40
C GLU A 59 -53.25 9.13 -23.62
N ASP A 60 -53.03 9.32 -22.30
CA ASP A 60 -53.70 8.67 -21.16
C ASP A 60 -53.80 7.12 -21.10
N LYS A 61 -53.07 6.50 -20.15
CA LYS A 61 -53.61 5.42 -19.29
C LYS A 61 -52.70 5.06 -18.10
N VAL A 62 -53.19 5.37 -16.91
CA VAL A 62 -52.83 4.67 -15.65
C VAL A 62 -53.48 3.27 -15.67
N PRO A 63 -52.80 2.24 -15.16
CA PRO A 63 -53.38 1.57 -14.00
C PRO A 63 -52.33 1.17 -12.94
N GLU A 64 -52.66 1.57 -11.72
CA GLU A 64 -52.36 0.92 -10.46
C GLU A 64 -52.68 -0.59 -10.50
N SER A 65 -51.75 -1.44 -10.03
CA SER A 65 -52.02 -2.83 -9.59
C SER A 65 -50.76 -3.43 -8.97
N THR A 66 -50.69 -3.47 -7.64
CA THR A 66 -50.89 -4.66 -6.79
C THR A 66 -49.61 -5.49 -6.59
N GLU A 67 -49.24 -5.62 -5.32
CA GLU A 67 -48.21 -6.49 -4.77
C GLU A 67 -48.46 -7.95 -5.15
N GLU A 68 -47.45 -8.64 -5.69
CA GLU A 68 -47.29 -10.09 -5.53
C GLU A 68 -45.81 -10.41 -5.29
N ILE A 69 -45.51 -10.80 -4.05
CA ILE A 69 -44.23 -11.38 -3.64
C ILE A 69 -44.20 -12.80 -4.20
N THR A 70 -43.65 -12.96 -5.39
CA THR A 70 -43.21 -14.27 -5.87
C THR A 70 -41.88 -14.60 -5.21
N GLN A 71 -41.91 -15.52 -4.25
CA GLN A 71 -40.71 -16.17 -3.71
C GLN A 71 -40.01 -16.91 -4.86
N SER A 72 -39.01 -16.26 -5.46
CA SER A 72 -38.18 -16.84 -6.50
C SER A 72 -37.03 -17.62 -5.83
N PRO A 73 -36.61 -18.76 -6.40
CA PRO A 73 -35.47 -19.54 -5.90
C PRO A 73 -34.13 -18.77 -6.01
N ASP A 74 -34.14 -17.57 -6.59
CA ASP A 74 -32.97 -16.71 -6.74
C ASP A 74 -32.59 -16.01 -5.43
N GLU A 75 -33.53 -15.73 -4.52
CA GLU A 75 -33.22 -15.12 -3.22
C GLU A 75 -32.39 -16.07 -2.33
N ASP A 76 -32.69 -17.37 -2.36
CA ASP A 76 -31.92 -18.40 -1.65
C ASP A 76 -30.49 -18.56 -2.20
N VAL A 77 -30.32 -18.42 -3.52
CA VAL A 77 -29.01 -18.46 -4.18
C VAL A 77 -28.19 -17.21 -3.82
N ILE A 78 -28.83 -16.05 -3.78
CA ILE A 78 -28.19 -14.77 -3.41
C ILE A 78 -27.79 -14.78 -1.92
N GLN A 79 -28.65 -15.25 -1.01
CA GLN A 79 -28.31 -15.42 0.40
C GLN A 79 -27.13 -16.40 0.59
N SER A 80 -27.12 -17.50 -0.16
CA SER A 80 -26.02 -18.48 -0.13
C SER A 80 -24.67 -17.88 -0.57
N GLN A 81 -24.70 -16.96 -1.54
CA GLN A 81 -23.51 -16.29 -2.08
C GLN A 81 -23.01 -15.16 -1.17
N ILE A 82 -23.91 -14.44 -0.49
CA ILE A 82 -23.58 -13.30 0.40
C ILE A 82 -23.19 -13.78 1.80
N LEU A 83 -23.92 -14.73 2.38
CA LEU A 83 -23.64 -15.28 3.71
C LEU A 83 -22.56 -16.36 3.69
N GLY A 84 -22.12 -16.77 2.50
CA GLY A 84 -20.99 -17.65 2.28
C GLY A 84 -21.08 -18.92 3.09
N VAL A 85 -21.80 -19.93 2.60
CA VAL A 85 -21.88 -21.25 3.23
C VAL A 85 -20.47 -21.74 3.56
N THR A 86 -20.09 -21.67 4.83
CA THR A 86 -18.75 -22.04 5.30
C THR A 86 -18.67 -23.56 5.39
N LYS A 87 -18.61 -24.22 4.24
CA LYS A 87 -18.11 -25.60 4.13
C LYS A 87 -16.90 -25.61 3.22
N ARG A 88 -15.90 -24.78 3.55
CA ARG A 88 -14.55 -25.03 3.05
C ARG A 88 -14.04 -26.28 3.76
N LYS A 89 -13.68 -27.32 2.99
CA LYS A 89 -12.94 -28.47 3.50
C LYS A 89 -11.63 -27.91 4.09
N SER A 90 -11.46 -28.00 5.40
CA SER A 90 -10.24 -27.56 6.06
C SER A 90 -9.07 -28.40 5.55
N ILE A 91 -8.15 -27.79 4.80
CA ILE A 91 -6.82 -28.35 4.52
C ILE A 91 -6.02 -28.27 5.82
N GLY A 92 -6.20 -29.26 6.69
CA GLY A 92 -5.53 -29.36 7.97
C GLY A 92 -5.86 -30.66 8.68
N LEU A 93 -4.98 -31.13 9.56
CA LEU A 93 -5.26 -32.26 10.43
C LEU A 93 -6.46 -31.91 11.34
N GLN A 94 -7.52 -32.70 11.25
CA GLN A 94 -8.63 -32.63 12.20
C GLN A 94 -8.24 -33.34 13.50
N PRO A 95 -8.62 -32.83 14.67
CA PRO A 95 -8.46 -33.57 15.92
C PRO A 95 -9.25 -34.88 15.85
N ARG A 96 -8.56 -36.00 16.06
CA ARG A 96 -9.18 -37.32 16.18
C ARG A 96 -9.97 -37.33 17.49
N GLN A 97 -11.23 -37.76 17.45
CA GLN A 97 -12.00 -38.01 18.66
C GLN A 97 -11.26 -39.07 19.50
N GLU A 98 -10.97 -38.72 20.74
CA GLU A 98 -10.27 -39.56 21.70
C GLU A 98 -11.21 -40.69 22.14
N GLU A 99 -10.94 -41.91 21.68
CA GLU A 99 -11.35 -43.11 22.40
C GLU A 99 -10.36 -43.33 23.54
N SER A 100 -10.90 -43.35 24.77
CA SER A 100 -10.18 -43.65 25.99
C SER A 100 -9.54 -45.04 25.91
N VAL A 101 -8.21 -45.08 25.87
CA VAL A 101 -7.42 -46.27 26.17
C VAL A 101 -6.49 -45.95 27.32
N ASP A 102 -6.56 -46.82 28.32
CA ASP A 102 -6.04 -46.71 29.67
C ASP A 102 -4.59 -46.25 29.80
N ASP A 103 -4.36 -45.49 30.87
CA ASP A 103 -3.06 -45.13 31.41
C ASP A 103 -2.19 -46.38 31.67
N SER A 104 -1.13 -46.49 30.89
CA SER A 104 0.10 -47.21 31.27
C SER A 104 1.26 -46.55 30.56
N SER A 105 1.72 -45.42 31.12
CA SER A 105 2.93 -44.72 30.72
C SER A 105 4.17 -45.54 31.09
N ALA A 106 4.44 -46.60 30.32
CA ALA A 106 5.76 -47.21 30.28
C ALA A 106 6.58 -46.48 29.22
N ASN A 107 7.75 -45.99 29.60
CA ASN A 107 8.72 -45.30 28.75
C ASN A 107 9.00 -46.05 27.43
N VAL A 108 8.32 -45.68 26.35
CA VAL A 108 8.66 -46.12 24.98
C VAL A 108 9.70 -45.16 24.40
N VAL A 109 10.82 -45.00 25.09
CA VAL A 109 11.99 -44.31 24.52
C VAL A 109 12.84 -45.40 23.87
N SER A 110 12.98 -45.34 22.55
CA SER A 110 13.84 -46.25 21.77
C SER A 110 15.24 -46.35 22.41
N ASP A 111 15.85 -47.54 22.41
CA ASP A 111 17.17 -47.79 23.01
C ASP A 111 18.22 -46.76 22.57
N LYS A 112 18.19 -46.38 21.29
CA LYS A 112 19.07 -45.35 20.71
C LYS A 112 18.87 -43.96 21.33
N ALA A 113 17.64 -43.63 21.70
CA ALA A 113 17.33 -42.35 22.35
C ALA A 113 17.79 -42.34 23.81
N GLN A 114 17.81 -43.49 24.50
CA GLN A 114 18.40 -43.58 25.84
C GLN A 114 19.92 -43.39 25.79
N GLU A 115 20.61 -44.01 24.84
CA GLU A 115 22.07 -43.83 24.63
C GLU A 115 22.45 -42.36 24.40
N LEU A 116 21.70 -41.65 23.56
CA LEU A 116 21.93 -40.22 23.29
C LEU A 116 21.75 -39.33 24.54
N ILE A 117 20.77 -39.68 25.40
CA ILE A 117 20.53 -38.96 26.65
C ILE A 117 21.70 -39.18 27.62
N ASP A 118 22.20 -40.41 27.72
CA ASP A 118 23.29 -40.74 28.62
C ASP A 118 24.64 -40.17 28.15
N GLU A 119 24.92 -40.19 26.84
CA GLU A 119 26.10 -39.54 26.27
C GLU A 119 26.11 -38.03 26.56
N SER A 120 24.98 -37.36 26.38
CA SER A 120 24.83 -35.93 26.67
C SER A 120 25.06 -35.61 28.15
N LYS A 121 24.54 -36.45 29.05
CA LYS A 121 24.77 -36.32 30.50
C LYS A 121 26.25 -36.50 30.89
N LEU A 122 26.96 -37.45 30.27
CA LEU A 122 28.39 -37.66 30.52
C LEU A 122 29.22 -36.46 30.04
N ARG A 123 28.89 -35.90 28.87
CA ARG A 123 29.56 -34.73 28.33
C ARG A 123 29.40 -33.51 29.24
N ALA A 124 28.18 -33.25 29.72
CA ALA A 124 27.91 -32.15 30.65
C ALA A 124 28.73 -32.26 31.96
N LYS A 125 28.79 -33.46 32.55
CA LYS A 125 29.61 -33.70 33.76
C LYS A 125 31.10 -33.44 33.52
N SER A 126 31.63 -33.84 32.36
CA SER A 126 33.05 -33.61 32.03
C SER A 126 33.41 -32.13 31.86
N GLU A 127 32.50 -31.31 31.33
CA GLU A 127 32.70 -29.86 31.18
C GLU A 127 32.65 -29.13 32.53
N GLU A 128 31.83 -29.59 33.47
CA GLU A 128 31.79 -29.03 34.83
C GLU A 128 33.10 -29.29 35.60
N VAL A 129 33.73 -30.45 35.41
CA VAL A 129 35.04 -30.76 36.03
C VAL A 129 36.13 -29.85 35.45
N ARG A 130 36.12 -29.57 34.15
CA ARG A 130 37.09 -28.66 33.52
C ARG A 130 36.93 -27.21 33.98
N LYS A 131 35.71 -26.76 34.29
CA LYS A 131 35.46 -25.41 34.82
C LYS A 131 35.88 -25.27 36.29
N LYS A 132 35.89 -26.35 37.06
CA LYS A 132 36.30 -26.36 38.48
C LYS A 132 37.80 -26.53 38.69
N ALA A 133 38.56 -26.98 37.69
CA ALA A 133 40.01 -27.23 37.78
C ALA A 133 40.90 -26.05 37.31
N VAL A 134 40.34 -24.89 36.93
CA VAL A 134 41.11 -23.72 36.40
C VAL A 134 41.14 -22.54 37.39
N ILE A 135 40.91 -22.78 38.68
CA ILE A 135 41.08 -21.76 39.73
C ILE A 135 42.29 -22.11 40.60
N GLU A 136 43.49 -22.01 40.02
CA GLU A 136 44.72 -21.78 40.77
C GLU A 136 45.44 -20.55 40.20
N PRO A 137 45.81 -19.54 41.01
CA PRO A 137 46.46 -18.33 40.52
C PRO A 137 47.97 -18.56 40.34
N VAL A 138 48.38 -18.94 39.13
CA VAL A 138 49.81 -18.95 38.74
C VAL A 138 50.27 -17.51 38.52
N LYS A 139 51.18 -17.03 39.39
CA LYS A 139 51.95 -15.79 39.20
C LYS A 139 52.94 -15.99 38.05
N ILE A 140 52.72 -15.32 36.93
CA ILE A 140 53.65 -15.30 35.80
C ILE A 140 54.56 -14.05 35.93
N PRO A 141 55.90 -14.19 35.84
CA PRO A 141 56.83 -13.07 35.93
C PRO A 141 56.80 -12.19 34.67
N THR A 142 56.85 -10.87 34.92
CA THR A 142 56.87 -9.79 33.91
C THR A 142 58.09 -9.87 33.00
N ILE A 143 57.87 -10.12 31.71
CA ILE A 143 58.84 -9.89 30.63
C ILE A 143 58.72 -8.42 30.22
N PRO A 144 59.81 -7.62 30.10
CA PRO A 144 59.73 -6.27 29.54
C PRO A 144 59.54 -6.37 28.02
N GLY A 145 58.29 -6.37 27.59
CA GLY A 145 57.91 -6.35 26.18
C GLY A 145 58.01 -4.92 25.61
N GLU A 146 58.85 -4.78 24.60
CA GLU A 146 59.04 -3.60 23.75
C GLU A 146 57.71 -2.96 23.32
N VAL A 147 57.60 -1.64 23.49
CA VAL A 147 56.36 -0.88 23.26
C VAL A 147 55.99 -0.90 21.77
N PRO A 148 54.86 -1.51 21.36
CA PRO A 148 54.46 -1.48 19.96
C PRO A 148 53.98 -0.08 19.57
N LYS A 149 54.53 0.47 18.49
CA LYS A 149 54.14 1.78 17.94
C LYS A 149 52.62 1.83 17.68
N PRO A 150 51.93 2.94 18.01
CA PRO A 150 50.48 3.02 17.88
C PRO A 150 50.06 2.96 16.40
N LYS A 151 49.19 2.01 16.07
CA LYS A 151 48.58 1.91 14.74
C LYS A 151 47.76 3.18 14.44
N PRO A 152 47.76 3.70 13.20
CA PRO A 152 46.99 4.88 12.86
C PRO A 152 45.48 4.62 13.04
N PRO A 153 44.70 5.62 13.48
CA PRO A 153 43.29 5.45 13.76
C PRO A 153 42.53 5.07 12.49
N THR A 154 41.84 3.93 12.52
CA THR A 154 40.98 3.49 11.42
C THR A 154 39.89 4.53 11.16
N PRO A 155 39.62 4.89 9.89
CA PRO A 155 38.64 5.92 9.56
C PRO A 155 37.26 5.49 10.05
N LYS A 156 36.68 6.27 10.97
CA LYS A 156 35.33 6.04 11.49
C LYS A 156 34.34 6.14 10.32
N PHE A 157 33.54 5.09 10.10
CA PHE A 157 32.44 5.12 9.13
C PHE A 157 31.55 6.33 9.42
N ARG A 158 31.45 7.26 8.45
CA ARG A 158 30.58 8.43 8.57
C ARG A 158 29.15 7.93 8.75
N ARG A 159 28.57 8.14 9.94
CA ARG A 159 27.13 7.93 10.15
C ARG A 159 26.39 8.81 9.14
N ARG A 160 25.64 8.19 8.22
CA ARG A 160 24.74 8.89 7.31
C ARG A 160 23.79 9.69 8.20
N LYS A 161 23.93 11.02 8.24
CA LYS A 161 22.93 11.86 8.90
C LYS A 161 21.61 11.58 8.19
N ASN A 162 20.60 11.15 8.95
CA ASN A 162 19.27 10.98 8.42
C ASN A 162 18.78 12.35 7.96
N SER A 163 18.81 12.61 6.66
CA SER A 163 18.33 13.87 6.06
C SER A 163 16.81 13.92 5.94
N PHE A 164 16.11 12.95 6.53
CA PHE A 164 14.65 12.93 6.57
C PHE A 164 14.17 14.11 7.40
N GLN A 165 13.77 15.17 6.71
CA GLN A 165 12.93 16.21 7.27
C GLN A 165 11.49 15.71 7.14
N PRO A 166 10.78 15.49 8.26
CA PRO A 166 9.38 15.12 8.19
C PRO A 166 8.60 16.22 7.47
N ALA A 167 7.74 15.82 6.53
CA ALA A 167 6.88 16.75 5.81
C ALA A 167 6.02 17.57 6.79
N ALA A 168 5.68 18.80 6.39
CA ALA A 168 4.82 19.67 7.19
C ALA A 168 3.49 18.96 7.51
N ARG A 169 3.13 18.92 8.80
CA ARG A 169 1.87 18.33 9.29
C ARG A 169 0.70 19.26 8.99
N ALA A 170 0.28 19.27 7.73
CA ALA A 170 -0.88 20.03 7.29
C ALA A 170 -2.15 19.15 7.41
N LYS A 171 -3.32 19.79 7.61
CA LYS A 171 -4.60 19.10 7.78
C LYS A 171 -5.06 18.49 6.45
N ARG A 172 -5.23 17.16 6.41
CA ARG A 172 -5.55 16.42 5.17
C ARG A 172 -6.77 15.55 5.36
N LEU A 173 -7.43 15.22 4.25
CA LEU A 173 -8.51 14.23 4.26
C LEU A 173 -7.97 12.86 4.65
N ASP A 174 -8.77 12.11 5.40
CA ASP A 174 -8.39 10.76 5.81
C ASP A 174 -8.53 9.77 4.66
N ARG A 175 -7.38 9.41 4.07
CA ARG A 175 -7.29 8.43 2.99
C ARG A 175 -8.00 7.11 3.30
N SER A 176 -8.01 6.67 4.57
CA SER A 176 -8.63 5.40 4.96
C SER A 176 -10.15 5.40 4.74
N ARG A 177 -10.77 6.58 4.81
CA ARG A 177 -12.21 6.79 4.65
C ARG A 177 -12.60 7.25 3.24
N HIS A 178 -11.74 7.02 2.25
CA HIS A 178 -12.00 7.30 0.84
C HIS A 178 -13.40 6.83 0.42
N MET A 179 -13.75 5.57 0.70
CA MET A 179 -14.97 4.99 0.14
C MET A 179 -16.22 5.64 0.73
N GLU A 180 -16.25 5.83 2.06
CA GLU A 180 -17.31 6.57 2.74
C GLU A 180 -17.48 7.97 2.13
N TYR A 181 -16.39 8.73 2.05
CA TYR A 181 -16.37 10.04 1.43
C TYR A 181 -16.92 10.02 -0.01
N LYS A 182 -16.48 9.04 -0.82
CA LYS A 182 -16.88 8.93 -2.22
C LYS A 182 -18.39 8.73 -2.36
N TYR A 183 -18.99 7.86 -1.54
CA TYR A 183 -20.43 7.60 -1.62
C TYR A 183 -21.25 8.74 -1.03
N GLU A 184 -20.82 9.30 0.11
CA GLU A 184 -21.51 10.45 0.74
C GLU A 184 -21.51 11.67 -0.17
N VAL A 185 -20.36 12.06 -0.72
CA VAL A 185 -20.27 13.21 -1.63
C VAL A 185 -21.02 12.94 -2.93
N ARG A 186 -20.97 11.71 -3.46
CA ARG A 186 -21.70 11.39 -4.71
C ARG A 186 -23.21 11.53 -4.52
N GLY A 187 -23.76 11.06 -3.40
CA GLY A 187 -25.17 11.28 -3.07
C GLY A 187 -25.48 12.76 -2.85
N LEU A 188 -24.65 13.43 -2.05
CA LEU A 188 -24.81 14.84 -1.74
C LEU A 188 -24.77 15.75 -2.99
N LEU A 189 -23.94 15.45 -3.99
CA LEU A 189 -23.91 16.20 -5.26
C LEU A 189 -25.19 16.04 -6.08
N VAL A 190 -25.88 14.89 -5.95
CA VAL A 190 -27.19 14.66 -6.57
C VAL A 190 -28.27 15.41 -5.81
N ASP A 191 -28.28 15.30 -4.48
CA ASP A 191 -29.29 15.93 -3.61
C ASP A 191 -29.27 17.46 -3.69
N ILE A 192 -28.07 18.04 -3.86
CA ILE A 192 -27.87 19.48 -3.99
C ILE A 192 -28.17 19.99 -5.42
N GLY A 193 -28.36 19.08 -6.38
CA GLY A 193 -28.69 19.45 -7.76
C GLY A 193 -27.52 20.01 -8.56
N VAL A 194 -26.29 19.52 -8.32
CA VAL A 194 -25.13 19.90 -9.16
C VAL A 194 -25.28 19.29 -10.56
N GLU A 195 -24.92 20.04 -11.60
CA GLU A 195 -24.92 19.60 -13.00
C GLU A 195 -24.17 18.26 -13.17
N GLU A 196 -24.81 17.28 -13.82
CA GLU A 196 -24.28 15.92 -13.93
C GLU A 196 -22.89 15.86 -14.58
N GLU A 197 -22.62 16.75 -15.54
CA GLU A 197 -21.33 16.89 -16.21
C GLU A 197 -20.18 17.20 -15.23
N HIS A 198 -20.46 17.98 -14.19
CA HIS A 198 -19.46 18.46 -13.26
C HIS A 198 -19.30 17.57 -12.02
N ARG A 199 -20.27 16.71 -11.69
CA ARG A 199 -20.26 15.86 -10.47
C ARG A 199 -18.98 15.04 -10.34
N SER A 200 -18.62 14.31 -11.40
CA SER A 200 -17.45 13.42 -11.37
C SER A 200 -16.13 14.19 -11.27
N ASN A 201 -16.04 15.35 -11.94
CA ASN A 201 -14.87 16.21 -11.90
C ASN A 201 -14.69 16.82 -10.50
N VAL A 202 -15.74 17.42 -9.95
CA VAL A 202 -15.74 18.02 -8.60
C VAL A 202 -15.38 16.96 -7.55
N LEU A 203 -16.04 15.80 -7.57
CA LEU A 203 -15.76 14.70 -6.64
C LEU A 203 -14.29 14.24 -6.70
N GLY A 204 -13.79 13.98 -7.92
CA GLY A 204 -12.46 13.42 -8.12
C GLY A 204 -11.33 14.40 -7.76
N THR A 205 -11.46 15.66 -8.18
CA THR A 205 -10.46 16.69 -7.93
C THR A 205 -10.47 17.15 -6.47
N MET A 206 -11.64 17.28 -5.86
CA MET A 206 -11.79 17.61 -4.43
C MET A 206 -11.10 16.55 -3.55
N TRP A 207 -11.32 15.26 -3.81
CA TRP A 207 -10.62 14.18 -3.09
C TRP A 207 -9.10 14.25 -3.31
N ALA A 208 -8.67 14.39 -4.56
CA ALA A 208 -7.25 14.41 -4.89
C ALA A 208 -6.52 15.57 -4.22
N LYS A 209 -7.10 16.78 -4.22
CA LYS A 209 -6.51 17.96 -3.55
C LYS A 209 -6.52 17.79 -2.03
N GLY A 210 -7.65 17.37 -1.45
CA GLY A 210 -7.81 17.21 0.00
C GLY A 210 -6.91 16.14 0.62
N GLU A 211 -6.70 15.01 -0.07
CA GLU A 211 -5.86 13.91 0.43
C GLU A 211 -4.37 14.12 0.11
N ARG A 212 -4.03 14.58 -1.11
CA ARG A 212 -2.63 14.67 -1.56
C ARG A 212 -1.94 15.97 -1.21
N GLN A 213 -2.70 17.05 -1.10
CA GLN A 213 -2.14 18.35 -0.81
C GLN A 213 -2.57 18.77 0.59
N ASN A 214 -3.67 19.48 0.73
CA ASN A 214 -4.20 19.98 1.99
C ASN A 214 -5.71 20.20 1.90
N THR A 215 -6.39 20.28 3.05
CA THR A 215 -7.84 20.58 3.07
C THR A 215 -8.16 21.99 2.63
N ALA A 216 -7.24 22.94 2.89
CA ALA A 216 -7.36 24.32 2.42
C ALA A 216 -7.40 24.41 0.88
N GLU A 217 -6.54 23.67 0.17
CA GLU A 217 -6.52 23.67 -1.32
C GLU A 217 -7.78 23.01 -1.92
N ALA A 218 -8.41 22.08 -1.18
CA ALA A 218 -9.72 21.55 -1.58
C ALA A 218 -10.82 22.62 -1.46
N LYS A 219 -10.80 23.45 -0.40
CA LYS A 219 -11.75 24.56 -0.24
C LYS A 219 -11.52 25.68 -1.27
N GLU A 220 -10.27 26.01 -1.55
CA GLU A 220 -9.88 26.97 -2.60
C GLU A 220 -10.34 26.49 -3.99
N PHE A 221 -10.27 25.18 -4.25
CA PHE A 221 -10.82 24.60 -5.47
C PHE A 221 -12.34 24.79 -5.58
N LEU A 222 -13.08 24.55 -4.50
CA LEU A 222 -14.53 24.78 -4.48
C LEU A 222 -14.86 26.26 -4.67
N GLU A 223 -14.04 27.16 -4.13
CA GLU A 223 -14.19 28.61 -4.28
C GLU A 223 -13.94 29.05 -5.73
N SER A 224 -12.94 28.47 -6.40
CA SER A 224 -12.74 28.62 -7.85
C SER A 224 -13.98 28.18 -8.63
N LYS A 225 -14.57 27.03 -8.26
CA LYS A 225 -15.77 26.50 -8.94
C LYS A 225 -17.04 27.30 -8.66
N HIS A 226 -17.15 27.88 -7.48
CA HIS A 226 -18.20 28.84 -7.15
C HIS A 226 -18.03 30.13 -7.98
N SER A 227 -16.81 30.66 -8.08
CA SER A 227 -16.50 31.86 -8.86
C SER A 227 -16.72 31.66 -10.37
N GLU A 228 -16.51 30.45 -10.87
CA GLU A 228 -16.82 30.05 -12.25
C GLU A 228 -18.33 29.91 -12.52
N GLY A 229 -19.17 29.94 -11.48
CA GLY A 229 -20.63 29.75 -11.59
C GLY A 229 -21.09 28.29 -11.71
N ILE A 230 -20.18 27.32 -11.49
CA ILE A 230 -20.50 25.89 -11.54
C ILE A 230 -21.24 25.44 -10.28
N LEU A 231 -20.97 26.09 -9.15
CA LEU A 231 -21.59 25.80 -7.86
C LEU A 231 -22.30 27.04 -7.32
N THR A 232 -23.49 26.88 -6.77
CA THR A 232 -24.15 27.92 -5.97
C THR A 232 -23.52 28.00 -4.58
N GLU A 233 -23.66 29.14 -3.91
CA GLU A 233 -23.11 29.38 -2.56
C GLU A 233 -23.57 28.32 -1.53
N GLU A 234 -24.85 27.91 -1.59
CA GLU A 234 -25.38 26.84 -0.73
C GLU A 234 -24.68 25.49 -0.97
N GLN A 235 -24.38 25.19 -2.24
CA GLN A 235 -23.71 23.95 -2.64
C GLN A 235 -22.26 23.95 -2.17
N TYR A 236 -21.57 25.08 -2.35
CA TYR A 236 -20.21 25.31 -1.87
C TYR A 236 -20.10 25.08 -0.36
N ASN A 237 -21.01 25.69 0.43
CA ASN A 237 -21.00 25.59 1.89
C ASN A 237 -21.20 24.13 2.36
N ARG A 238 -22.17 23.41 1.78
CA ARG A 238 -22.37 21.98 2.12
C ARG A 238 -21.18 21.10 1.78
N LEU A 239 -20.49 21.36 0.66
CA LEU A 239 -19.28 20.61 0.29
C LEU A 239 -18.11 20.92 1.24
N CYS A 240 -17.98 22.17 1.67
CA CYS A 240 -17.00 22.57 2.69
C CYS A 240 -17.22 21.84 4.02
N ASP A 241 -18.47 21.68 4.45
CA ASP A 241 -18.81 20.93 5.68
C ASP A 241 -18.37 19.46 5.58
N VAL A 242 -18.60 18.81 4.43
CA VAL A 242 -18.16 17.44 4.21
C VAL A 242 -16.64 17.33 4.28
N ILE A 243 -15.90 18.25 3.66
CA ILE A 243 -14.44 18.28 3.75
C ILE A 243 -14.00 18.35 5.22
N ASP A 244 -14.63 19.20 6.02
CA ASP A 244 -14.28 19.35 7.44
C ASP A 244 -14.61 18.08 8.25
N ARG A 245 -15.72 17.39 7.97
CA ARG A 245 -16.07 16.09 8.60
C ARG A 245 -15.03 15.00 8.35
N TYR A 246 -14.46 14.96 7.14
CA TYR A 246 -13.48 13.94 6.74
C TYR A 246 -12.02 14.37 6.93
N THR A 247 -11.81 15.57 7.47
CA THR A 247 -10.47 16.06 7.80
C THR A 247 -9.99 15.47 9.12
N VAL A 248 -8.79 14.90 9.13
CA VAL A 248 -8.15 14.42 10.36
C VAL A 248 -7.00 15.35 10.74
N ARG A 249 -6.91 15.70 12.03
CA ARG A 249 -5.74 16.39 12.59
C ARG A 249 -4.60 15.37 12.70
N ARG A 250 -3.54 15.53 11.89
CA ARG A 250 -2.30 14.71 11.91
C ARG A 250 -1.14 15.45 12.55
#